data_AF-A0AB35XKW8-F1
#
_entry.id   AF-A0AB35XKW8-F1
#
_cell.length_a   1.000
_cell.length_b   1.000
_cell.length_c   1.000
_cell.angle_alpha   90.00
_cell.angle_beta   90.00
_cell.angle_gamma   90.00
#
_symmetry.space_group_name_H-M   'P 1'
#
loop_
_entity.id
_entity.type
_entity.pdbx_description
1 polymer ?
#
loop_
_entity_poly.entity_id
_entity_poly.type
_entity_poly.pdbx_seq_one_letter_code
_entity_poly.pdbx_strand_id
1 'polypeptide(L)'
;MKLASRPSTAIHPEATADPATLRWVVSGVSLPFAGELVSAPGLDEFLGRVHVEVTVGAVIATVLEDSWERIGGDFRTALTMALERTDDWSGGPDAQILDEAETLRWCADELIAGPVGAVAAMHGGSIELVDVTVDNGQRTVAVAMKGACRGCPAALITLHQRLEHQLSLRLREPVTVHEI
;
A
#
# COMPACT_ATOMS: atom_id res chain seq x y z
N MET A 1 -19.75 -12.34 -15.63
CA MET A 1 -18.55 -12.27 -14.77
C MET A 1 -17.95 -10.88 -14.90
N LYS A 2 -18.12 -10.00 -13.90
CA LYS A 2 -17.30 -8.79 -13.81
C LYS A 2 -15.93 -9.25 -13.33
N LEU A 3 -14.87 -9.04 -14.12
CA LEU A 3 -13.52 -9.14 -13.59
C LEU A 3 -13.46 -8.18 -12.41
N ALA A 4 -13.26 -8.71 -11.20
CA ALA A 4 -12.74 -7.88 -10.13
C ALA A 4 -11.40 -7.36 -10.65
N SER A 5 -11.34 -6.08 -11.02
CA SER A 5 -10.05 -5.46 -11.34
C SER A 5 -9.20 -5.63 -10.10
N ARG A 6 -8.05 -6.28 -10.27
CA ARG A 6 -6.97 -6.13 -9.29
C ARG A 6 -6.80 -4.63 -9.03
N PRO A 7 -6.61 -4.19 -7.78
CA PRO A 7 -6.29 -2.80 -7.53
C PRO A 7 -5.11 -2.42 -8.43
N SER A 8 -5.28 -1.38 -9.25
CA SER A 8 -4.21 -0.92 -10.13
C SER A 8 -3.09 -0.39 -9.25
N THR A 9 -1.88 -0.98 -9.37
CA THR A 9 -0.71 -0.46 -8.69
C THR A 9 -0.51 1.00 -9.08
N ALA A 10 -0.47 1.87 -8.09
CA ALA A 10 -0.21 3.29 -8.28
C ALA A 10 1.00 3.68 -7.47
N ILE A 11 1.87 4.50 -8.07
CA ILE A 11 3.00 5.10 -7.40
C ILE A 11 3.03 6.60 -7.64
N HIS A 12 3.32 7.36 -6.59
CA HIS A 12 3.57 8.79 -6.66
C HIS A 12 4.79 9.18 -5.80
N PRO A 13 5.65 10.07 -6.31
CA PRO A 13 6.77 10.60 -5.54
C PRO A 13 6.31 11.72 -4.60
N GLU A 14 6.83 11.71 -3.39
CA GLU A 14 6.73 12.77 -2.40
C GLU A 14 8.12 13.29 -2.09
N ALA A 15 8.27 14.63 -2.10
CA ALA A 15 9.51 15.27 -1.72
C ALA A 15 9.78 15.08 -0.23
N THR A 16 11.04 14.83 0.13
CA THR A 16 11.48 14.81 1.53
C THR A 16 12.22 16.10 1.87
N ALA A 17 12.72 16.20 3.11
CA ALA A 17 13.59 17.30 3.52
C ALA A 17 14.93 17.30 2.76
N ASP A 18 15.41 16.14 2.31
CA ASP A 18 16.58 16.00 1.48
C ASP A 18 16.18 15.98 -0.01
N PRO A 19 16.61 16.95 -0.84
CA PRO A 19 16.35 16.96 -2.28
C PRO A 19 16.87 15.73 -3.02
N ALA A 20 17.87 15.02 -2.47
CA ALA A 20 18.38 13.77 -3.03
C ALA A 20 17.47 12.58 -2.72
N THR A 21 16.52 12.71 -1.79
CA THR A 21 15.66 11.62 -1.33
C THR A 21 14.20 11.88 -1.69
N LEU A 22 13.58 10.90 -2.36
CA LEU A 22 12.15 10.86 -2.61
C LEU A 22 11.51 9.69 -1.88
N ARG A 23 10.33 9.93 -1.31
CA ARG A 23 9.44 8.88 -0.82
C ARG A 23 8.47 8.51 -1.93
N TRP A 24 8.60 7.30 -2.46
CA TRP A 24 7.68 6.76 -3.46
C TRP A 24 6.58 6.00 -2.74
N VAL A 25 5.41 6.63 -2.60
CA VAL A 25 4.26 5.97 -1.98
C VAL A 25 3.71 4.92 -2.93
N VAL A 26 3.41 3.74 -2.40
CA VAL A 26 2.98 2.56 -3.15
C VAL A 26 1.57 2.14 -2.71
N SER A 27 0.65 2.17 -3.66
CA SER A 27 -0.73 1.74 -3.50
C SER A 27 -1.03 0.49 -4.33
N GLY A 28 -2.00 -0.30 -3.89
CA GLY A 28 -2.49 -1.49 -4.60
C GLY A 28 -1.67 -2.77 -4.44
N VAL A 29 -0.45 -2.70 -3.90
CA VAL A 29 0.42 -3.88 -3.64
C VAL A 29 1.01 -3.81 -2.23
N SER A 30 1.29 -4.96 -1.62
CA SER A 30 2.08 -5.06 -0.38
C SER A 30 3.55 -5.24 -0.73
N LEU A 31 4.41 -4.56 0.01
CA LEU A 31 5.85 -4.72 -0.11
C LEU A 31 6.29 -5.93 0.74
N PRO A 32 7.40 -6.61 0.40
CA PRO A 32 7.75 -7.90 1.00
C PRO A 32 8.54 -7.78 2.33
N PHE A 33 9.23 -6.67 2.56
CA PHE A 33 10.08 -6.46 3.75
C PHE A 33 10.28 -4.96 4.03
N ALA A 34 10.79 -4.65 5.21
CA ALA A 34 11.39 -3.36 5.55
C ALA A 34 12.93 -3.47 5.51
N GLY A 35 13.60 -2.45 4.99
CA GLY A 35 15.06 -2.37 4.91
C GLY A 35 15.59 -2.15 3.49
N GLU A 36 16.92 -2.16 3.35
CA GLU A 36 17.60 -1.93 2.07
C GLU A 36 17.17 -2.96 1.01
N LEU A 37 16.91 -2.48 -0.21
CA LEU A 37 16.65 -3.29 -1.40
C LEU A 37 17.97 -3.59 -2.11
N VAL A 38 18.32 -4.87 -2.22
CA VAL A 38 19.55 -5.33 -2.87
C VAL A 38 19.32 -5.75 -4.32
N SER A 39 18.16 -6.33 -4.63
CA SER A 39 17.78 -6.61 -6.02
C SER A 39 16.27 -6.61 -6.18
N ALA A 40 15.82 -6.15 -7.34
CA ALA A 40 14.43 -6.21 -7.76
C ALA A 40 14.41 -6.20 -9.29
N PRO A 41 13.88 -7.25 -9.95
CA PRO A 41 13.83 -7.30 -11.40
C PRO A 41 13.23 -6.03 -12.00
N GLY A 42 14.02 -5.35 -12.82
CA GLY A 42 13.66 -4.08 -13.46
C GLY A 42 14.23 -2.83 -12.76
N LEU A 43 14.64 -2.92 -11.50
CA LEU A 43 15.28 -1.83 -10.75
C LEU A 43 16.79 -2.03 -10.56
N ASP A 44 17.30 -3.23 -10.82
CA ASP A 44 18.72 -3.60 -10.59
C ASP A 44 19.72 -2.62 -11.24
N GLU A 45 19.40 -2.09 -12.42
CA GLU A 45 20.24 -1.11 -13.14
C GLU A 45 20.36 0.24 -12.40
N PHE A 46 19.47 0.54 -11.45
CA PHE A 46 19.50 1.75 -10.64
C PHE A 46 20.23 1.56 -9.32
N LEU A 47 20.32 0.35 -8.78
CA LEU A 47 20.80 0.10 -7.41
C LEU A 47 22.29 0.44 -7.21
N GLY A 48 23.06 0.64 -8.30
CA GLY A 48 24.42 1.18 -8.23
C GLY A 48 24.53 2.70 -8.08
N ARG A 49 23.45 3.45 -8.33
CA ARG A 49 23.42 4.93 -8.33
C ARG A 49 22.29 5.54 -7.49
N VAL A 50 21.35 4.71 -7.06
CA VAL A 50 20.24 5.06 -6.18
C VAL A 50 20.21 4.03 -5.05
N HIS A 51 20.38 4.48 -3.81
CA HIS A 51 20.12 3.66 -2.64
C HIS A 51 18.62 3.59 -2.40
N VAL A 52 18.09 2.39 -2.15
CA VAL A 52 16.66 2.15 -2.06
C VAL A 52 16.35 1.40 -0.77
N GLU A 53 15.48 1.98 0.06
CA GLU A 53 14.96 1.36 1.28
C GLU A 53 13.47 1.10 1.14
N VAL A 54 13.04 -0.11 1.48
CA VAL A 54 11.63 -0.51 1.51
C VAL A 54 11.06 -0.24 2.90
N THR A 55 9.86 0.32 2.95
CA THR A 55 9.12 0.59 4.19
C THR A 55 7.66 0.15 4.03
N VAL A 56 6.87 0.19 5.09
CA VAL A 56 5.42 -0.02 4.98
C VAL A 56 4.84 1.00 4.01
N GLY A 57 4.32 0.50 2.88
CA GLY A 57 3.58 1.32 1.92
C GLY A 57 4.39 2.28 1.06
N ALA A 58 5.71 2.26 1.15
CA ALA A 58 6.55 3.13 0.34
C ALA A 58 7.96 2.59 0.14
N VAL A 59 8.59 3.12 -0.91
CA VAL A 59 10.01 2.94 -1.20
C VAL A 59 10.69 4.29 -1.04
N ILE A 60 11.69 4.38 -0.16
CA ILE A 60 12.54 5.56 -0.01
C ILE A 60 13.72 5.39 -0.97
N ALA A 61 13.89 6.32 -1.88
CA ALA A 61 14.97 6.28 -2.86
C ALA A 61 15.83 7.52 -2.72
N THR A 62 17.15 7.32 -2.57
CA THR A 62 18.14 8.38 -2.43
C THR A 62 19.15 8.29 -3.56
N VAL A 63 19.24 9.35 -4.36
CA VAL A 63 20.18 9.43 -5.48
C VAL A 63 21.60 9.73 -4.97
N LEU A 64 22.61 9.01 -5.48
CA LEU A 64 23.99 9.11 -4.98
C LEU A 64 24.87 10.02 -5.84
N GLU A 65 24.80 9.87 -7.17
CA GLU A 65 25.70 10.55 -8.13
C GLU A 65 24.95 11.28 -9.25
N ASP A 66 23.67 11.63 -9.01
CA ASP A 66 22.74 12.08 -10.04
C ASP A 66 21.70 13.08 -9.50
N SER A 67 20.76 13.53 -10.35
CA SER A 67 19.61 14.34 -9.95
C SER A 67 18.29 13.68 -10.36
N TRP A 68 17.27 13.83 -9.51
CA TRP A 68 15.91 13.31 -9.80
C TRP A 68 15.30 13.90 -11.07
N GLU A 69 15.67 15.13 -11.44
CA GLU A 69 15.27 15.73 -12.71
C GLU A 69 15.73 14.89 -13.92
N ARG A 70 16.92 14.30 -13.84
CA ARG A 70 17.50 13.51 -14.93
C ARG A 70 17.01 12.07 -14.95
N ILE A 71 16.89 11.43 -13.79
CA ILE A 71 16.61 9.98 -13.72
C ILE A 71 15.21 9.61 -13.25
N GLY A 72 14.41 10.56 -12.76
CA GLY A 72 13.15 10.26 -12.08
C GLY A 72 12.10 9.59 -12.95
N GLY A 73 12.02 9.94 -14.24
CA GLY A 73 11.10 9.31 -15.18
C GLY A 73 11.40 7.84 -15.43
N ASP A 74 12.68 7.53 -15.69
CA ASP A 74 13.13 6.16 -15.93
C ASP A 74 13.05 5.33 -14.64
N PHE A 75 13.45 5.91 -13.50
CA PHE A 75 13.31 5.25 -12.20
C PHE A 75 11.86 4.92 -11.87
N ARG A 76 10.92 5.85 -12.11
CA ARG A 76 9.49 5.59 -11.92
C ARG A 76 8.99 4.43 -12.78
N THR A 77 9.45 4.37 -14.03
CA THR A 77 9.09 3.30 -14.97
C THR A 77 9.63 1.96 -14.47
N ALA A 78 10.91 1.91 -14.10
CA ALA A 78 11.56 0.75 -13.51
C ALA A 78 10.87 0.27 -12.23
N LEU A 79 10.56 1.17 -11.30
CA LEU A 79 9.86 0.86 -10.05
C LEU A 79 8.46 0.32 -10.32
N THR A 80 7.73 0.89 -11.28
CA THR A 80 6.39 0.39 -11.66
C THR A 80 6.47 -1.07 -12.14
N MET A 81 7.45 -1.40 -12.99
CA MET A 81 7.66 -2.76 -13.47
C MET A 81 8.08 -3.72 -12.34
N ALA A 82 8.98 -3.27 -11.45
CA ALA A 82 9.44 -4.07 -10.33
C ALA A 82 8.30 -4.42 -9.36
N LEU A 83 7.35 -3.51 -9.14
CA LEU A 83 6.19 -3.73 -8.26
C LEU A 83 5.20 -4.78 -8.79
N GLU A 84 5.26 -5.16 -10.06
CA GLU A 84 4.47 -6.28 -10.59
C GLU A 84 4.97 -7.64 -10.09
N ARG A 85 6.21 -7.69 -9.56
CA ARG A 85 6.93 -8.91 -9.17
C ARG A 85 7.62 -8.75 -7.82
N THR A 86 6.91 -8.25 -6.81
CA THR A 86 7.46 -8.06 -5.46
C THR A 86 7.94 -9.34 -4.80
N ASP A 87 7.41 -10.50 -5.20
CA ASP A 87 7.86 -11.81 -4.72
C ASP A 87 9.32 -12.13 -5.13
N ASP A 88 9.86 -11.44 -6.15
CA ASP A 88 11.23 -11.61 -6.63
C ASP A 88 12.22 -10.57 -6.05
N TRP A 89 11.79 -9.73 -5.10
CA TRP A 89 12.65 -8.73 -4.48
C TRP A 89 13.52 -9.36 -3.40
N SER A 90 14.77 -8.91 -3.29
CA SER A 90 15.71 -9.33 -2.26
C SER A 90 16.17 -8.16 -1.40
N GLY A 91 16.06 -8.33 -0.09
CA GLY A 91 16.51 -7.36 0.89
C GLY A 91 17.97 -7.56 1.30
N GLY A 92 18.54 -6.52 1.90
CA GLY A 92 19.85 -6.56 2.54
C GLY A 92 19.90 -7.48 3.77
N PRO A 93 21.09 -7.66 4.37
CA PRO A 93 21.29 -8.54 5.52
C PRO A 93 20.44 -8.15 6.75
N ASP A 94 20.11 -6.86 6.88
CA ASP A 94 19.31 -6.33 7.97
C ASP A 94 17.81 -6.19 7.61
N ALA A 95 17.39 -6.70 6.44
CA ALA A 95 15.99 -6.64 6.02
C ALA A 95 15.10 -7.50 6.93
N GLN A 96 13.95 -6.96 7.30
CA GLN A 96 12.99 -7.59 8.21
C GLN A 96 11.64 -7.77 7.53
N ILE A 97 10.94 -8.85 7.87
CA ILE A 97 9.54 -9.01 7.49
C ILE A 97 8.76 -7.80 8.03
N LEU A 98 7.91 -7.20 7.20
CA LEU A 98 7.10 -6.06 7.64
C LEU A 98 6.16 -6.48 8.77
N ASP A 99 5.95 -5.58 9.72
CA ASP A 99 4.94 -5.78 10.75
C ASP A 99 3.57 -5.95 10.09
N GLU A 100 2.90 -7.06 10.41
CA GLU A 100 1.63 -7.41 9.79
C GLU A 100 0.52 -6.43 10.16
N ALA A 101 0.52 -5.92 11.39
CA ALA A 101 -0.48 -4.98 11.85
C ALA A 101 -0.29 -3.61 11.20
N GLU A 102 0.95 -3.11 11.11
CA GLU A 102 1.26 -1.87 10.38
C GLU A 102 0.93 -1.99 8.89
N THR A 103 1.23 -3.14 8.27
CA THR A 103 0.91 -3.40 6.87
C THR A 103 -0.61 -3.44 6.64
N LEU A 104 -1.35 -4.10 7.52
CA LEU A 104 -2.81 -4.15 7.50
C LEU A 104 -3.41 -2.75 7.68
N ARG A 105 -2.87 -1.98 8.65
CA ARG A 105 -3.28 -0.59 8.90
C ARG A 105 -3.09 0.27 7.67
N TRP A 106 -1.91 0.25 7.08
CA TRP A 106 -1.59 1.01 5.88
C TRP A 106 -2.54 0.68 4.73
N CYS A 107 -2.76 -0.61 4.47
CA CYS A 107 -3.66 -1.05 3.40
C CYS A 107 -5.11 -0.60 3.67
N ALA A 108 -5.57 -0.64 4.92
CA ALA A 108 -6.91 -0.20 5.29
C ALA A 108 -7.06 1.33 5.14
N ASP A 109 -6.11 2.10 5.66
CA ASP A 109 -6.09 3.56 5.55
C ASP A 109 -6.07 4.00 4.08
N GLU A 110 -5.26 3.36 3.23
CA GLU A 110 -5.20 3.68 1.79
C GLU A 110 -6.53 3.41 1.08
N LEU A 111 -7.15 2.25 1.34
CA LEU A 111 -8.46 1.93 0.76
C LEU A 111 -9.57 2.87 1.24
N ILE A 112 -9.55 3.22 2.54
CA ILE A 112 -10.50 4.14 3.16
C ILE A 112 -10.31 5.56 2.62
N ALA A 113 -9.07 6.05 2.48
CA ALA A 113 -8.78 7.35 1.91
C ALA A 113 -9.05 7.42 0.40
N GLY A 114 -8.98 6.28 -0.29
CA GLY A 114 -9.18 6.18 -1.74
C GLY A 114 -10.56 5.60 -2.11
N PRO A 115 -10.60 4.44 -2.79
CA PRO A 115 -11.80 3.97 -3.48
C PRO A 115 -12.97 3.62 -2.55
N VAL A 116 -12.73 3.23 -1.31
CA VAL A 116 -13.80 2.90 -0.35
C VAL A 116 -14.42 4.17 0.22
N GLY A 117 -13.60 5.12 0.68
CA GLY A 117 -14.11 6.41 1.18
C GLY A 117 -14.82 7.24 0.11
N ALA A 118 -14.35 7.19 -1.14
CA ALA A 118 -15.03 7.85 -2.26
C ALA A 118 -16.47 7.35 -2.42
N VAL A 119 -16.71 6.03 -2.26
CA VAL A 119 -18.06 5.47 -2.30
C VAL A 119 -18.89 5.94 -1.10
N ALA A 120 -18.33 5.97 0.10
CA ALA A 120 -19.04 6.45 1.29
C ALA A 120 -19.47 7.92 1.12
N ALA A 121 -18.56 8.77 0.65
CA ALA A 121 -18.79 10.19 0.42
C ALA A 121 -19.90 10.45 -0.61
N MET A 122 -19.94 9.68 -1.71
CA MET A 122 -21.00 9.76 -2.72
C MET A 122 -22.41 9.52 -2.16
N HIS A 123 -22.52 8.77 -1.06
CA HIS A 123 -23.79 8.48 -0.39
C HIS A 123 -24.05 9.38 0.82
N GLY A 124 -23.18 10.37 1.09
CA GLY A 124 -23.34 11.31 2.21
C GLY A 124 -22.91 10.75 3.57
N GLY A 125 -21.97 9.80 3.58
CA GLY A 125 -21.38 9.27 4.81
C GLY A 125 -19.86 9.18 4.75
N SER A 126 -19.27 8.59 5.80
CA SER A 126 -17.84 8.27 5.85
C SER A 126 -17.63 6.93 6.54
N ILE A 127 -16.46 6.36 6.27
CA ILE A 127 -15.90 5.17 6.93
C ILE A 127 -14.55 5.59 7.50
N GLU A 128 -14.29 5.24 8.76
CA GLU A 128 -13.05 5.59 9.45
C GLU A 128 -12.43 4.35 10.05
N LEU A 129 -11.11 4.19 9.90
CA LEU A 129 -10.38 3.13 10.57
C LEU A 129 -10.31 3.42 12.06
N VAL A 130 -10.73 2.46 12.88
CA VAL A 130 -10.62 2.57 14.34
C VAL A 130 -9.42 1.78 14.83
N ASP A 131 -9.36 0.51 14.46
CA ASP A 131 -8.32 -0.39 14.94
C ASP A 131 -7.99 -1.48 13.92
N VAL A 132 -6.80 -2.04 14.05
CA VAL A 132 -6.38 -3.25 13.37
C VAL A 132 -5.79 -4.22 14.38
N THR A 133 -6.10 -5.50 14.22
CA THR A 133 -5.59 -6.54 15.09
C THR A 133 -5.09 -7.70 14.25
N VAL A 134 -3.90 -8.18 14.60
CA VAL A 134 -3.35 -9.44 14.09
C VAL A 134 -3.11 -10.32 15.31
N ASP A 135 -3.94 -11.35 15.48
CA ASP A 135 -3.80 -12.31 16.58
C ASP A 135 -3.87 -13.74 16.03
N ASN A 136 -2.87 -14.55 16.35
CA ASN A 136 -2.77 -15.95 15.88
C ASN A 136 -2.99 -16.11 14.37
N GLY A 137 -2.51 -15.16 13.55
CA GLY A 137 -2.68 -15.14 12.09
C GLY A 137 -4.06 -14.67 11.61
N GLN A 138 -4.98 -14.35 12.52
CA GLN A 138 -6.27 -13.75 12.19
C GLN A 138 -6.14 -12.22 12.08
N ARG A 139 -6.52 -11.68 10.93
CA ARG A 139 -6.47 -10.25 10.63
C ARG A 139 -7.85 -9.64 10.73
N THR A 140 -7.99 -8.66 11.62
CA THR A 140 -9.26 -7.98 11.87
C THR A 140 -9.09 -6.48 11.73
N VAL A 141 -10.07 -5.84 11.08
CA VAL A 141 -10.15 -4.38 10.92
C VAL A 141 -11.45 -3.88 11.51
N ALA A 142 -11.36 -3.00 12.50
CA ALA A 142 -12.51 -2.31 13.09
C ALA A 142 -12.70 -0.95 12.41
N VAL A 143 -13.92 -0.67 11.95
CA VAL A 143 -14.27 0.61 11.32
C VAL A 143 -15.47 1.27 11.99
N ALA A 144 -15.53 2.59 11.94
CA ALA A 144 -16.71 3.36 12.34
C ALA A 144 -17.37 3.96 11.10
N MET A 145 -18.69 3.76 10.96
CA MET A 145 -19.48 4.43 9.92
C MET A 145 -20.16 5.68 10.47
N LYS A 146 -20.16 6.75 9.66
CA LYS A 146 -20.80 8.03 9.99
C LYS A 146 -21.72 8.52 8.87
N GLY A 147 -22.56 9.49 9.21
CA GLY A 147 -23.53 10.09 8.29
C GLY A 147 -24.54 9.07 7.79
N ALA A 148 -24.88 9.14 6.50
CA ALA A 148 -25.86 8.25 5.88
C ALA A 148 -25.42 6.78 5.84
N CYS A 149 -24.14 6.47 6.07
CA CYS A 149 -23.64 5.10 6.11
C CYS A 149 -24.01 4.38 7.42
N ARG A 150 -24.18 5.10 8.53
CA ARG A 150 -24.45 4.51 9.84
C ARG A 150 -25.81 3.81 9.86
N GLY A 151 -25.81 2.50 10.16
CA GLY A 151 -27.04 1.69 10.21
C GLY A 151 -27.72 1.47 8.85
N CYS A 152 -27.07 1.83 7.74
CA CYS A 152 -27.58 1.60 6.40
C CYS A 152 -27.29 0.14 5.97
N PRO A 153 -28.31 -0.69 5.70
CA PRO A 153 -28.08 -2.08 5.27
C PRO A 153 -27.27 -2.19 3.97
N ALA A 154 -27.37 -1.18 3.10
CA ALA A 154 -26.60 -1.12 1.86
C ALA A 154 -25.12 -0.79 2.10
N ALA A 155 -24.77 -0.10 3.19
CA ALA A 155 -23.38 0.20 3.54
C ALA A 155 -22.60 -1.06 3.95
N LEU A 156 -23.28 -2.03 4.58
CA LEU A 156 -22.71 -3.33 4.91
C LEU A 156 -22.22 -4.08 3.66
N ILE A 157 -23.00 -4.05 2.58
CA ILE A 157 -22.63 -4.73 1.32
C ILE A 157 -21.64 -3.89 0.50
N THR A 158 -21.83 -2.57 0.44
CA THR A 158 -21.06 -1.71 -0.49
C THR A 158 -19.73 -1.21 0.05
N LEU A 159 -19.58 -1.09 1.38
CA LEU A 159 -18.35 -0.58 2.02
C LEU A 159 -17.64 -1.68 2.81
N HIS A 160 -18.34 -2.34 3.72
CA HIS A 160 -17.75 -3.35 4.61
C HIS A 160 -17.23 -4.57 3.83
N GLN A 161 -18.09 -5.25 3.06
CA GLN A 161 -17.65 -6.38 2.21
C GLN A 161 -16.63 -5.95 1.14
N ARG A 162 -16.71 -4.72 0.64
CA ARG A 162 -15.75 -4.22 -0.35
C ARG A 162 -14.37 -4.04 0.25
N LEU A 163 -14.28 -3.41 1.42
CA LEU A 163 -13.02 -3.23 2.15
C LEU A 163 -12.41 -4.58 2.49
N GLU A 164 -13.21 -5.48 3.05
CA GLU A 164 -12.81 -6.84 3.40
C GLU A 164 -12.23 -7.60 2.21
N HIS A 165 -12.93 -7.57 1.08
CA HIS A 165 -12.51 -8.23 -0.14
C HIS A 165 -11.22 -7.65 -0.71
N GLN A 166 -11.09 -6.32 -0.76
CA GLN A 166 -9.88 -5.67 -1.30
C GLN A 166 -8.65 -5.91 -0.42
N LEU A 167 -8.82 -5.86 0.91
CA LEU A 167 -7.75 -6.20 1.84
C LEU A 167 -7.30 -7.65 1.67
N SER A 168 -8.26 -8.58 1.59
CA SER A 168 -7.94 -10.01 1.45
C SER A 168 -7.22 -10.32 0.14
N LEU A 169 -7.62 -9.67 -0.96
CA LEU A 169 -6.92 -9.81 -2.24
C LEU A 169 -5.50 -9.25 -2.20
N ARG A 170 -5.31 -8.09 -1.56
CA ARG A 170 -4.01 -7.40 -1.50
C ARG A 170 -3.01 -8.15 -0.63
N LEU A 171 -3.44 -8.62 0.53
CA LEU A 171 -2.60 -9.36 1.49
C LEU A 171 -2.49 -10.84 1.16
N ARG A 172 -3.25 -11.33 0.16
CA ARG A 172 -3.34 -12.74 -0.23
C ARG A 172 -3.77 -13.69 0.90
N GLU A 173 -4.43 -13.14 1.91
CA GLU A 173 -4.88 -13.86 3.10
C GLU A 173 -6.23 -13.31 3.60
N PRO A 174 -7.04 -14.09 4.32
CA PRO A 174 -8.34 -13.62 4.82
C PRO A 174 -8.19 -12.46 5.80
N VAL A 175 -9.01 -11.43 5.60
CA VAL A 175 -9.23 -10.33 6.54
C VAL A 175 -10.70 -10.31 6.91
N THR A 176 -11.01 -10.01 8.17
CA THR A 176 -12.37 -9.75 8.63
C THR A 176 -12.52 -8.28 8.99
N VAL A 177 -13.52 -7.62 8.42
CA VAL A 177 -13.86 -6.24 8.82
C VAL A 177 -15.05 -6.31 9.79
N HIS A 178 -15.20 -5.34 10.69
CA HIS A 178 -16.44 -5.16 11.46
C HIS A 178 -16.69 -3.69 11.76
N GLU A 179 -17.98 -3.31 11.82
CA GLU A 179 -18.40 -1.97 12.23
C GLU A 179 -18.55 -1.92 13.76
N ILE A 180 -18.11 -0.81 14.38
CA ILE A 180 -18.27 -0.52 15.81
C ILE A 180 -19.16 0.69 16.09
#